data_AF-A0A2B7YSI1-F1
#
_entry.id   AF-A0A2B7YSI1-F1
#
_cell.length_a   1.000
_cell.length_b   1.000
_cell.length_c   1.000
_cell.angle_alpha   90.00
_cell.angle_beta   90.00
_cell.angle_gamma   90.00
#
_symmetry.space_group_name_H-M   'P 1'
#
loop_
_entity.id
_entity.type
_entity.pdbx_description
1 polymer ?
#
loop_
_entity_poly.entity_id
_entity_poly.type
_entity_poly.pdbx_seq_one_letter_code
_entity_poly.pdbx_strand_id
1 'polypeptide(L)'
;MAETRYFSITTVYMETEDEFLGQYHQHPYGEINCVIQLSPEAQLMGMSGWQGDGWTSPGPGTHHYPQVRKGALVSLFFLPAGRISYEAKPGMPQPLSI
;
A
#
# COMPACT_ATOMS: atom_id res chain seq x y z
N MET A 1 -18.43 19.27 -14.47
CA MET A 1 -17.66 18.74 -13.31
C MET A 1 -16.91 17.51 -13.77
N ALA A 2 -15.64 17.34 -13.38
CA ALA A 2 -14.92 16.11 -13.71
C ALA A 2 -15.45 14.95 -12.85
N GLU A 3 -15.84 13.84 -13.47
CA GLU A 3 -16.24 12.62 -12.77
C GLU A 3 -15.01 11.74 -12.51
N THR A 4 -14.86 11.25 -11.28
CA THR A 4 -13.72 10.40 -10.85
C THR A 4 -13.80 8.97 -11.37
N ARG A 5 -14.87 8.60 -12.09
CA ARG A 5 -15.14 7.23 -12.59
C ARG A 5 -14.99 6.14 -11.51
N TYR A 6 -15.35 6.48 -10.27
CA TYR A 6 -15.30 5.58 -9.11
C TYR A 6 -13.90 5.03 -8.81
N PHE A 7 -12.85 5.83 -8.95
CA PHE A 7 -11.53 5.49 -8.42
C PHE A 7 -10.84 6.71 -7.81
N SER A 8 -9.80 6.45 -7.02
CA SER A 8 -8.84 7.46 -6.61
C SER A 8 -7.42 7.05 -6.95
N ILE A 9 -6.58 8.06 -7.17
CA ILE A 9 -5.13 7.93 -7.22
C ILE A 9 -4.60 8.70 -6.02
N THR A 10 -3.73 8.11 -5.23
CA THR A 10 -3.16 8.72 -4.03
C THR A 10 -1.66 8.50 -4.02
N THR A 11 -0.93 9.53 -3.61
CA THR A 11 0.51 9.46 -3.37
C THR A 11 0.78 9.69 -1.90
N VAL A 12 1.67 8.88 -1.33
CA VAL A 12 2.11 9.01 0.06
C VAL A 12 3.62 9.05 0.08
N TYR A 13 4.18 10.15 0.58
CA TYR A 13 5.59 10.26 0.93
C TYR A 13 5.83 9.61 2.28
N MET A 14 6.85 8.76 2.36
CA MET A 14 7.25 8.09 3.59
C MET A 14 8.78 8.13 3.69
N GLU A 15 9.28 8.46 4.88
CA GLU A 15 10.71 8.51 5.16
C GLU A 15 10.99 8.09 6.60
N THR A 16 11.92 7.17 6.77
CA THR A 16 12.43 6.72 8.07
C THR A 16 13.75 5.99 7.88
N GLU A 17 14.69 6.15 8.81
CA GLU A 17 15.94 5.36 8.81
C GLU A 17 15.71 3.94 9.31
N ASP A 18 15.00 3.80 10.44
CA ASP A 18 14.62 2.51 11.04
C ASP A 18 13.36 1.94 10.34
N GLU A 19 12.43 1.32 11.07
CA GLU A 19 11.16 0.86 10.53
C GLU A 19 10.01 1.70 11.10
N PHE A 20 9.14 2.21 10.23
CA PHE A 20 7.91 2.89 10.62
C PHE A 20 6.69 2.05 10.22
N LEU A 21 5.81 1.82 11.19
CA LEU A 21 4.58 1.02 11.06
C LEU A 21 3.37 1.96 11.07
N GLY A 22 2.66 2.08 9.95
CA GLY A 22 1.43 2.86 9.86
C GLY A 22 0.20 2.14 10.43
N GLN A 23 -0.99 2.61 10.10
CA GLN A 23 -2.25 2.00 10.57
C GLN A 23 -2.64 0.78 9.74
N TYR A 24 -3.07 -0.29 10.43
CA TYR A 24 -3.59 -1.49 9.79
C TYR A 24 -4.87 -1.17 9.02
N HIS A 25 -4.95 -1.59 7.77
CA HIS A 25 -6.12 -1.36 6.94
C HIS A 25 -6.29 -2.47 5.91
N GLN A 26 -7.49 -2.49 5.32
CA GLN A 26 -7.88 -3.39 4.25
C GLN A 26 -8.20 -2.58 3.00
N HIS A 27 -7.88 -3.15 1.85
CA HIS A 27 -8.31 -2.70 0.53
C HIS A 27 -9.51 -3.54 0.09
N PRO A 28 -10.77 -3.08 0.30
CA PRO A 28 -11.94 -3.94 0.10
C PRO A 28 -12.11 -4.42 -1.34
N TYR A 29 -11.60 -3.65 -2.29
CA TYR A 29 -11.69 -3.91 -3.72
C TYR A 29 -10.32 -4.10 -4.39
N GLY A 30 -9.26 -4.22 -3.60
CA GLY A 30 -7.88 -4.37 -4.06
C GLY A 30 -7.19 -3.03 -4.29
N GLU A 31 -5.94 -3.11 -4.73
CA GLU A 31 -5.07 -1.96 -4.94
C GLU A 31 -4.12 -2.24 -6.12
N ILE A 32 -3.73 -1.18 -6.84
CA ILE A 32 -2.54 -1.21 -7.69
C ILE A 32 -1.57 -0.18 -7.11
N ASN A 33 -0.42 -0.62 -6.63
CA ASN A 33 0.56 0.23 -5.96
C ASN A 33 1.91 0.21 -6.69
N CYS A 34 2.53 1.37 -6.81
CA CYS A 34 3.89 1.57 -7.30
C CYS A 34 4.75 2.19 -6.20
N VAL A 35 5.86 1.54 -5.88
CA VAL A 35 6.90 2.11 -5.04
C VAL A 35 7.88 2.87 -5.93
N ILE A 36 8.13 4.13 -5.59
CA ILE A 36 9.11 4.99 -6.24
C ILE A 36 10.15 5.35 -5.17
N GLN A 37 11.32 4.73 -5.24
CA GLN A 37 12.40 4.99 -4.29
C GLN A 37 12.99 6.39 -4.50
N LEU A 38 13.18 7.11 -3.40
CA LEU A 38 13.96 8.36 -3.37
C LEU A 38 15.35 8.12 -2.75
N SER A 39 15.44 7.15 -1.83
CA SER A 39 16.69 6.54 -1.36
C SER A 39 16.86 5.13 -1.97
N PRO A 40 18.05 4.75 -2.48
CA PRO A 40 18.24 3.45 -3.16
C PRO A 40 17.93 2.21 -2.32
N GLU A 41 18.02 2.32 -1.00
CA GLU A 41 17.78 1.23 -0.06
C GLU A 41 16.36 1.20 0.50
N ALA A 42 15.53 2.22 0.21
CA ALA A 42 14.21 2.37 0.82
C ALA A 42 13.27 1.24 0.41
N GLN A 43 12.55 0.66 1.36
CA GLN A 43 11.67 -0.48 1.09
C GLN A 43 10.29 -0.26 1.69
N LEU A 44 9.27 -0.78 1.00
CA LEU A 44 7.90 -0.90 1.50
C LEU A 44 7.58 -2.38 1.76
N MET A 45 6.97 -2.69 2.90
CA MET A 45 6.42 -4.02 3.16
C MET A 45 5.11 -4.18 2.40
N GLY A 46 5.12 -5.07 1.40
CA GLY A 46 3.92 -5.52 0.72
C GLY A 46 3.58 -6.96 1.09
N MET A 47 2.65 -7.54 0.33
CA MET A 47 2.24 -8.93 0.52
C MET A 47 3.33 -9.96 0.20
N SER A 48 4.24 -9.62 -0.71
CA SER A 48 5.40 -10.45 -1.07
C SER A 48 6.65 -10.12 -0.24
N GLY A 49 6.49 -9.45 0.90
CA GLY A 49 7.59 -8.99 1.76
C GLY A 49 8.10 -7.60 1.41
N TRP A 50 9.30 -7.28 1.90
CA TRP A 50 9.99 -6.01 1.65
C TRP A 50 10.40 -5.87 0.18
N GLN A 51 9.92 -4.82 -0.48
CA GLN A 51 10.20 -4.54 -1.90
C GLN A 51 10.71 -3.10 -2.07
N GLY A 52 11.59 -2.91 -3.05
CA GLY A 52 12.08 -1.61 -3.50
C GLY A 52 11.16 -1.01 -4.56
N ASP A 53 11.71 -0.40 -5.61
CA ASP A 53 10.93 0.16 -6.71
C ASP A 53 10.13 -0.90 -7.50
N GLY A 54 8.97 -0.50 -8.02
CA GLY A 54 8.16 -1.34 -8.90
C GLY A 54 6.68 -1.41 -8.54
N TRP A 55 5.95 -2.26 -9.27
CA TRP A 55 4.50 -2.37 -9.21
C TRP A 55 4.03 -3.64 -8.49
N THR A 56 2.93 -3.51 -7.76
CA THR A 56 2.19 -4.61 -7.13
C THR A 56 0.69 -4.43 -7.40
N SER A 57 -0.06 -5.53 -7.40
CA SER A 57 -1.51 -5.51 -7.65
C SER A 57 -2.25 -6.50 -6.75
N PRO A 58 -2.17 -6.33 -5.41
CA PRO A 58 -2.88 -7.20 -4.47
C PRO A 58 -4.40 -7.11 -4.69
N GLY A 59 -5.06 -8.27 -4.66
CA GLY A 59 -6.48 -8.38 -4.98
C GLY A 59 -7.41 -7.93 -3.85
N PRO A 60 -8.74 -8.01 -4.10
CA PRO A 60 -9.76 -7.60 -3.15
C PRO A 60 -9.67 -8.27 -1.78
N GLY A 61 -9.81 -7.46 -0.73
CA GLY A 61 -9.83 -7.92 0.66
C GLY A 61 -8.46 -8.10 1.29
N THR A 62 -7.37 -7.86 0.56
CA THR A 62 -6.02 -7.85 1.14
C THR A 62 -5.90 -6.76 2.20
N HIS A 63 -5.19 -7.06 3.28
CA HIS A 63 -5.09 -6.17 4.44
C HIS A 63 -3.71 -6.19 5.07
N HIS A 64 -3.19 -5.03 5.43
CA HIS A 64 -1.81 -4.92 5.88
C HIS A 64 -1.56 -3.65 6.69
N TYR A 65 -0.37 -3.63 7.29
CA TYR A 65 0.25 -2.38 7.68
C TYR A 65 1.03 -1.82 6.47
N PRO A 66 0.95 -0.51 6.19
CA PRO A 66 1.98 0.14 5.41
C PRO A 66 3.22 0.24 6.30
N GLN A 67 4.32 -0.39 5.90
CA GLN A 67 5.59 -0.31 6.63
C GLN A 67 6.70 0.11 5.70
N VAL A 68 7.53 1.02 6.17
CA VAL A 68 8.62 1.63 5.40
C VAL A 68 9.91 1.57 6.21
N ARG A 69 11.04 1.42 5.52
CA ARG A 69 12.39 1.44 6.13
C ARG A 69 13.47 1.93 5.17
N LYS A 70 14.64 2.25 5.72
CA LYS A 70 15.90 2.51 4.99
C LYS A 70 15.85 3.73 4.05
N GLY A 71 15.23 4.82 4.50
CA GLY A 71 15.19 6.10 3.82
C GLY A 71 13.83 6.45 3.26
N ALA A 72 13.82 7.24 2.19
CA ALA A 72 12.63 7.86 1.62
C ALA A 72 12.10 7.14 0.37
N LEU A 73 10.78 7.05 0.26
CA LEU A 73 10.07 6.60 -0.93
C LEU A 73 8.71 7.28 -1.08
N VAL A 74 8.15 7.19 -2.28
CA VAL A 74 6.74 7.52 -2.55
C VAL A 74 6.00 6.23 -2.91
N SER A 75 4.86 6.00 -2.29
CA SER A 75 3.88 5.00 -2.71
C SER A 75 2.79 5.69 -3.51
N LEU A 76 2.66 5.33 -4.79
CA LEU A 76 1.60 5.77 -5.70
C LEU A 76 0.61 4.63 -5.86
N PHE A 77 -0.62 4.80 -5.39
CA PHE A 77 -1.62 3.72 -5.46
C PHE A 77 -2.95 4.17 -6.03
N PHE A 78 -3.56 3.23 -6.76
CA PHE A 78 -4.89 3.30 -7.32
C PHE A 78 -5.83 2.46 -6.47
N LEU A 79 -6.96 3.06 -6.09
CA LEU A 79 -8.00 2.40 -5.30
C LEU A 79 -9.33 2.39 -6.06
N PRO A 80 -9.89 1.20 -6.35
CA PRO A 80 -11.27 1.09 -6.77
C PRO A 80 -12.21 1.65 -5.69
N ALA A 81 -13.16 2.47 -6.13
CA ALA A 81 -14.08 3.25 -5.30
C ALA A 81 -13.42 4.20 -4.27
N GLY A 82 -12.09 4.39 -4.33
CA GLY A 82 -11.35 5.19 -3.36
C GLY A 82 -11.46 4.68 -1.91
N ARG A 83 -11.69 3.37 -1.73
CA ARG A 83 -12.03 2.79 -0.43
C ARG A 83 -10.84 2.16 0.26
N ILE A 84 -10.67 2.55 1.52
CA ILE A 84 -9.87 1.87 2.53
C ILE A 84 -10.81 1.55 3.70
N SER A 85 -10.69 0.37 4.28
CA SER A 85 -11.42 -0.03 5.49
C SER A 85 -10.46 -0.25 6.65
N TYR A 86 -10.88 0.11 7.86
CA TYR A 86 -10.14 -0.10 9.11
C TYR A 86 -10.78 -1.18 10.00
N GLU A 87 -11.65 -2.01 9.42
CA GLU A 87 -12.37 -3.06 10.15
C GLU A 87 -11.56 -4.36 10.30
N ALA A 88 -10.63 -4.61 9.37
CA ALA A 88 -9.74 -5.77 9.44
C ALA A 88 -8.83 -5.69 10.66
N LYS A 89 -8.49 -6.85 11.21
CA LYS A 89 -7.61 -6.98 12.37
C LYS A 89 -6.39 -7.83 12.03
N PRO A 90 -5.23 -7.53 12.63
CA PRO A 90 -4.07 -8.40 12.52
C PRO A 90 -4.40 -9.85 12.90
N GLY A 91 -3.87 -10.80 12.12
CA GLY A 91 -4.11 -12.23 12.33
C GLY A 91 -5.36 -12.79 11.63
N MET A 92 -6.19 -11.95 11.00
CA MET A 92 -7.22 -12.44 10.08
C MET A 92 -6.58 -13.13 8.87
N PRO A 93 -7.22 -14.17 8.29
CA PRO A 93 -6.73 -14.81 7.08
C PRO A 93 -6.73 -13.85 5.90
N GLN A 94 -5.63 -13.83 5.13
CA GLN A 94 -5.58 -13.12 3.85
C GLN A 94 -6.48 -13.80 2.80
N PRO A 95 -7.00 -13.07 1.80
CA PRO A 95 -7.66 -13.68 0.65
C PRO A 95 -6.67 -14.49 -0.19
N LEU A 96 -7.14 -15.29 -1.14
CA LEU A 96 -6.26 -16.05 -2.05
C LEU A 96 -5.52 -15.17 -3.06
N SER A 97 -5.99 -13.94 -3.29
CA SER A 97 -5.49 -13.01 -4.30
C SER A 97 -4.37 -12.11 -3.77
N ILE A 98 -3.40 -12.71 -3.09
CA ILE A 98 -2.25 -12.03 -2.49
C ILE A 98 -1.25 -11.62 -3.57
#